data_AF-A0AAU6IWR8-F1
#
_entry.id   AF-A0AAU6IWR8-F1
#
_cell.length_a   1.000
_cell.length_b   1.000
_cell.length_c   1.000
_cell.angle_alpha   90.00
_cell.angle_beta   90.00
_cell.angle_gamma   90.00
#
_symmetry.space_group_name_H-M   'P 1'
#
loop_
_entity.id
_entity.type
_entity.pdbx_description
1 polymer ?
#
loop_
_entity_poly.entity_id
_entity_poly.type
_entity_poly.pdbx_seq_one_letter_code
_entity_poly.pdbx_strand_id
1 'polypeptide(L)'
;MYEPIRSASPRRPLHAMAGSGDFPHRSREEELDIQLAGHLAALLAVTDELGLGEVGDRIADQVARLRGTPPARHTGRTDAPALALHRRAHALAGRALVVAASRADTAAAILAAEQMDAHTAAITAATTPAAPARLVGAL
;
A
#
# COMPACT_ATOMS: atom_id res chain seq x y z
N MET A 1 -39.24 4.30 47.43
CA MET A 1 -39.23 5.08 46.17
C MET A 1 -37.82 5.59 45.93
N TYR A 2 -37.21 5.10 44.84
CA TYR A 2 -36.24 5.71 43.89
C TYR A 2 -35.18 6.75 44.33
N GLU A 3 -33.92 6.51 43.92
CA GLU A 3 -32.71 7.35 43.91
C GLU A 3 -32.71 8.41 42.77
N PRO A 4 -31.85 9.49 42.73
CA PRO A 4 -30.53 9.40 42.05
C PRO A 4 -29.37 10.36 42.48
N ILE A 5 -28.20 9.75 42.73
CA ILE A 5 -26.75 10.00 42.41
C ILE A 5 -26.19 11.36 41.86
N ARG A 6 -24.94 11.67 42.31
CA ARG A 6 -23.73 12.30 41.64
C ARG A 6 -23.40 13.73 42.18
N SER A 7 -22.16 14.17 42.46
CA SER A 7 -20.81 13.73 42.06
C SER A 7 -19.69 14.53 42.77
N ALA A 8 -18.55 13.83 42.98
CA ALA A 8 -17.15 14.22 42.75
C ALA A 8 -16.47 15.35 43.56
N SER A 9 -15.47 14.92 44.35
CA SER A 9 -14.49 15.72 45.08
C SER A 9 -13.51 16.48 44.16
N PRO A 10 -13.03 17.68 44.56
CA PRO A 10 -11.99 18.40 43.85
C PRO A 10 -10.62 17.75 44.11
N ARG A 11 -10.05 17.09 43.08
CA ARG A 11 -8.65 16.65 43.11
C ARG A 11 -7.73 17.83 42.78
N ARG A 12 -6.82 18.08 43.71
CA ARG A 12 -5.63 18.94 43.70
C ARG A 12 -4.83 18.88 42.38
N PRO A 13 -4.33 20.00 41.84
CA PRO A 13 -3.42 19.98 40.70
C PRO A 13 -2.07 19.40 41.13
N LEU A 14 -1.66 18.32 40.47
CA LEU A 14 -0.34 17.72 40.63
C LEU A 14 0.66 18.52 39.80
N HIS A 15 1.67 19.11 40.46
CA HIS A 15 2.87 19.60 39.80
C HIS A 15 3.55 18.46 39.03
N ALA A 16 3.67 18.61 37.72
CA ALA A 16 4.63 17.86 36.90
C ALA A 16 5.25 18.82 35.86
N MET A 17 6.19 19.64 36.33
CA MET A 17 7.27 20.13 35.46
C MET A 17 8.28 18.98 35.36
N ALA A 18 8.22 18.20 34.27
CA ALA A 18 9.22 17.20 33.95
C ALA A 18 9.30 17.02 32.43
N GLY A 19 10.37 17.56 31.85
CA GLY A 19 10.86 17.22 30.53
C GLY A 19 10.29 18.06 29.40
N SER A 20 11.17 18.84 28.76
CA SER A 20 11.10 19.16 27.33
C SER A 20 10.74 17.87 26.60
N GLY A 21 9.47 17.73 26.25
CA GLY A 21 9.00 16.64 25.41
C GLY A 21 9.53 16.88 24.02
N ASP A 22 10.77 16.47 23.76
CA ASP A 22 11.20 16.08 22.43
C ASP A 22 10.30 14.92 22.02
N PHE A 23 9.09 15.25 21.53
CA PHE A 23 8.39 14.37 20.64
C PHE A 23 9.40 14.00 19.56
N PRO A 24 9.59 12.72 19.20
CA PRO A 24 10.47 12.38 18.10
C PRO A 24 9.89 13.05 16.85
N HIS A 25 10.39 14.24 16.53
CA HIS A 25 10.05 14.98 15.34
C HIS A 25 10.73 14.25 14.18
N ARG A 26 10.14 13.12 13.79
CA ARG A 26 10.40 12.52 12.48
C ARG A 26 10.21 13.65 11.46
N SER A 27 11.23 13.85 10.64
CA SER A 27 11.13 14.79 9.54
C SER A 27 10.00 14.32 8.62
N ARG A 28 9.28 15.26 8.00
CA ARG A 28 8.22 14.94 7.03
C ARG A 28 8.68 13.94 5.97
N GLU A 29 9.94 14.05 5.54
CA GLU A 29 10.56 13.12 4.59
C GLU A 29 10.67 11.69 5.13
N GLU A 30 11.04 11.52 6.40
CA GLU A 30 11.10 10.21 7.06
C GLU A 30 9.70 9.60 7.21
N GLU A 31 8.69 10.42 7.49
CA GLU A 31 7.29 9.96 7.53
C GLU A 31 6.82 9.50 6.14
N LEU A 32 7.20 10.21 5.08
CA LEU A 32 6.90 9.81 3.71
C LEU A 32 7.64 8.53 3.33
N ASP A 33 8.87 8.33 3.78
CA ASP A 33 9.60 7.07 3.58
C ASP A 33 8.90 5.89 4.22
N ILE A 34 8.48 6.04 5.48
CA ILE A 34 7.74 5.00 6.19
C ILE A 34 6.44 4.66 5.44
N GLN A 35 5.70 5.69 5.02
CA GLN A 35 4.45 5.51 4.27
C GLN A 35 4.71 4.84 2.92
N LEU A 36 5.70 5.29 2.16
CA LEU A 36 6.03 4.75 0.86
C LEU A 36 6.46 3.28 0.96
N ALA A 37 7.36 2.98 1.90
CA ALA A 37 7.80 1.62 2.16
C ALA A 37 6.63 0.71 2.60
N GLY A 38 5.68 1.23 3.39
CA GLY A 38 4.48 0.50 3.78
C GLY A 38 3.57 0.17 2.60
N HIS A 39 3.32 1.13 1.71
CA HIS A 39 2.50 0.91 0.51
C HIS A 39 3.16 -0.06 -0.47
N LEU A 40 4.47 0.07 -0.69
CA LEU A 40 5.23 -0.82 -1.56
C LEU A 40 5.32 -2.24 -0.99
N ALA A 41 5.45 -2.41 0.34
CA ALA A 41 5.40 -3.72 0.97
C ALA A 41 4.01 -4.38 0.84
N ALA A 42 2.94 -3.60 0.97
CA ALA A 42 1.58 -4.10 0.74
C ALA A 42 1.36 -4.47 -0.73
N LEU A 43 1.90 -3.69 -1.67
CA LEU A 43 1.85 -4.00 -3.10
C LEU A 43 2.61 -5.30 -3.39
N LEU A 44 3.82 -5.44 -2.85
CA LEU A 44 4.66 -6.64 -2.98
C LEU A 44 3.91 -7.91 -2.57
N ALA A 45 3.21 -7.89 -1.42
CA ALA A 45 2.45 -9.05 -0.97
C ALA A 45 1.36 -9.47 -1.98
N VAL A 46 0.64 -8.51 -2.57
CA VAL A 46 -0.40 -8.81 -3.58
C VAL A 46 0.22 -9.29 -4.89
N THR A 47 1.37 -8.73 -5.27
CA THR A 47 2.14 -9.15 -6.46
C THR A 47 2.72 -10.56 -6.31
N ASP A 48 3.18 -10.92 -5.12
CA ASP A 48 3.63 -12.28 -4.79
C ASP A 48 2.47 -13.28 -4.87
N GLU A 49 1.28 -12.92 -4.36
CA GLU A 49 0.07 -13.74 -4.49
C GLU A 49 -0.36 -13.95 -5.95
N LEU A 50 -0.14 -12.97 -6.81
CA LEU A 50 -0.37 -13.06 -8.25
C LEU A 50 0.69 -13.89 -8.99
N GLY A 51 1.80 -14.25 -8.33
CA GLY A 51 2.90 -15.01 -8.93
C GLY A 51 3.78 -14.19 -9.89
N LEU A 52 3.78 -12.86 -9.77
CA LEU A 52 4.54 -11.95 -10.63
C LEU A 52 5.96 -11.72 -10.08
N GLY A 53 6.77 -12.78 -10.06
CA GLY A 53 8.08 -12.81 -9.38
C GLY A 53 9.03 -11.67 -9.74
N GLU A 54 9.31 -11.45 -11.03
CA GLU A 54 10.23 -10.40 -11.49
C GLU A 54 9.77 -8.98 -11.12
N VAL A 55 8.47 -8.77 -11.06
CA VAL A 55 7.88 -7.51 -10.62
C VAL A 55 8.01 -7.37 -9.11
N GLY A 56 7.73 -8.45 -8.38
CA GLY A 56 7.92 -8.52 -6.94
C GLY A 56 9.36 -8.20 -6.54
N ASP A 57 10.35 -8.69 -7.29
CA ASP A 57 11.77 -8.42 -7.01
C ASP A 57 12.12 -6.94 -7.18
N ARG A 58 11.64 -6.30 -8.25
CA ARG A 58 11.82 -4.85 -8.44
C ARG A 58 11.19 -4.03 -7.31
N ILE A 59 10.01 -4.43 -6.83
CA ILE A 59 9.35 -3.77 -5.70
C ILE A 59 10.12 -4.03 -4.40
N ALA A 60 10.62 -5.24 -4.19
CA ALA A 60 11.41 -5.60 -3.01
C ALA A 60 12.72 -4.79 -2.94
N ASP A 61 13.40 -4.58 -4.07
CA ASP A 61 14.58 -3.73 -4.17
C ASP A 61 14.26 -2.28 -3.80
N GLN A 62 13.10 -1.76 -4.25
CA GLN A 62 12.66 -0.41 -3.88
C GLN A 62 12.36 -0.31 -2.37
N VAL A 63 11.72 -1.31 -1.78
CA VAL A 63 11.47 -1.34 -0.32
C VAL A 63 12.78 -1.43 0.46
N ALA A 64 13.73 -2.25 -0.01
CA ALA A 64 15.06 -2.38 0.60
C ALA A 64 15.84 -1.06 0.54
N ARG A 65 15.74 -0.32 -0.56
CA ARG A 65 16.33 1.02 -0.70
C ARG A 65 15.78 2.01 0.34
N LEU A 66 14.48 1.99 0.58
CA LEU A 66 13.81 2.92 1.51
C LEU A 66 14.01 2.53 2.99
N ARG A 67 14.05 1.23 3.29
CA ARG A 67 14.15 0.73 4.69
C ARG A 67 15.58 0.36 5.11
N GLY A 68 16.51 0.22 4.16
CA GLY A 68 17.86 -0.32 4.39
C GLY A 68 17.92 -1.85 4.56
N THR A 69 16.77 -2.53 4.57
CA THR A 69 16.68 -3.99 4.75
C THR A 69 15.66 -4.60 3.80
N PRO A 70 15.92 -5.80 3.23
CA PRO A 70 14.95 -6.49 2.40
C PRO A 70 13.61 -6.72 3.12
N PRO A 71 12.46 -6.54 2.44
CA PRO A 71 11.17 -6.91 3.01
C PRO A 71 11.02 -8.42 3.13
N ALA A 72 10.25 -8.86 4.12
CA ALA A 72 9.81 -10.26 4.19
C ALA A 72 8.90 -10.56 2.99
N ARG A 73 9.19 -11.65 2.27
CA ARG A 73 8.35 -12.15 1.18
C ARG A 73 7.31 -13.09 1.73
N HIS A 74 6.06 -12.92 1.29
CA HIS A 74 4.96 -13.79 1.65
C HIS A 74 4.40 -14.46 0.40
N THR A 75 4.56 -15.77 0.31
CA THR A 75 4.02 -16.61 -0.79
C THR A 75 2.68 -17.25 -0.42
N GLY A 76 2.00 -16.76 0.61
CA GLY A 76 0.73 -17.32 1.09
C GLY A 76 -0.40 -16.91 0.16
N ARG A 77 -1.05 -17.88 -0.49
CA ARG A 77 -2.18 -17.62 -1.41
C ARG A 77 -3.48 -17.51 -0.60
N THR A 78 -4.23 -16.43 -0.80
CA THR A 78 -5.52 -16.21 -0.12
C THR A 78 -6.73 -16.78 -0.87
N ASP A 79 -6.51 -17.54 -1.96
CA ASP A 79 -7.52 -18.00 -2.93
C ASP A 79 -8.44 -16.90 -3.49
N ALA A 80 -8.05 -15.63 -3.32
CA ALA A 80 -8.75 -14.50 -3.90
C ALA A 80 -8.71 -14.58 -5.44
N PRO A 81 -9.79 -14.18 -6.14
CA PRO A 81 -9.80 -14.18 -7.60
C PRO A 81 -8.78 -13.18 -8.14
N ALA A 82 -8.04 -13.56 -9.18
CA ALA A 82 -6.96 -12.75 -9.76
C ALA A 82 -7.39 -11.32 -10.11
N LEU A 83 -8.62 -11.13 -10.61
CA LEU A 83 -9.18 -9.81 -10.90
C LEU A 83 -9.27 -8.91 -9.65
N ALA A 84 -9.65 -9.47 -8.50
CA ALA A 84 -9.70 -8.73 -7.24
C ALA A 84 -8.29 -8.35 -6.75
N LEU A 85 -7.33 -9.26 -6.91
CA LEU A 85 -5.93 -9.00 -6.60
C LEU A 85 -5.37 -7.88 -7.49
N HIS A 86 -5.61 -7.89 -8.80
CA HIS A 86 -5.18 -6.80 -9.68
C HIS A 86 -5.81 -5.44 -9.32
N ARG A 87 -7.10 -5.41 -8.95
CA ARG A 87 -7.76 -4.18 -8.48
C ARG A 87 -7.13 -3.64 -7.19
N ARG A 88 -6.83 -4.54 -6.25
CA ARG A 88 -6.16 -4.18 -4.99
C ARG A 88 -4.74 -3.65 -5.26
N ALA A 89 -3.99 -4.33 -6.12
CA ALA A 89 -2.64 -3.94 -6.49
C ALA A 89 -2.63 -2.57 -7.20
N HIS A 90 -3.55 -2.34 -8.14
CA HIS A 90 -3.74 -1.03 -8.78
C HIS A 90 -3.99 0.10 -7.75
N ALA A 91 -4.89 -0.14 -6.78
CA ALA A 91 -5.19 0.85 -5.74
C ALA A 91 -3.98 1.13 -4.83
N LEU A 92 -3.17 0.12 -4.51
CA LEU A 92 -1.95 0.27 -3.72
C LEU A 92 -0.87 1.03 -4.48
N ALA A 93 -0.69 0.72 -5.77
CA ALA A 93 0.24 1.42 -6.64
C ALA A 93 -0.13 2.92 -6.76
N GLY A 94 -1.42 3.26 -6.86
CA GLY A 94 -1.88 4.66 -6.84
C GLY A 94 -1.54 5.41 -5.55
N ARG A 95 -1.66 4.76 -4.39
CA ARG A 95 -1.25 5.38 -3.11
C ARG A 95 0.27 5.56 -3.03
N ALA A 96 1.03 4.56 -3.47
CA ALA A 96 2.48 4.64 -3.54
C ALA A 96 2.95 5.79 -4.45
N LEU A 97 2.30 5.98 -5.61
CA LEU A 97 2.58 7.05 -6.55
C LEU A 97 2.43 8.44 -5.92
N VAL A 98 1.32 8.69 -5.21
CA VAL A 98 1.07 9.99 -4.55
C VAL A 98 2.13 10.29 -3.49
N VAL A 99 2.51 9.29 -2.68
CA VAL A 99 3.53 9.46 -1.64
C VAL A 99 4.91 9.65 -2.26
N ALA A 100 5.26 8.88 -3.29
CA ALA A 100 6.52 9.02 -4.02
C ALA A 100 6.66 10.41 -4.66
N ALA A 101 5.61 10.91 -5.32
CA ALA A 101 5.57 12.25 -5.87
C ALA A 101 5.73 13.33 -4.79
N SER A 102 5.07 13.15 -3.64
CA SER A 102 5.16 14.08 -2.50
C SER A 102 6.57 14.15 -1.88
N ARG A 103 7.32 13.05 -1.98
CA ARG A 103 8.74 12.97 -1.57
C ARG A 103 9.70 13.45 -2.66
N ALA A 104 9.23 13.61 -3.90
CA ALA A 104 10.07 13.76 -5.09
C ALA A 104 10.99 12.53 -5.35
N ASP A 105 10.56 11.33 -4.95
CA ASP A 105 11.22 10.08 -5.34
C ASP A 105 10.72 9.65 -6.74
N THR A 106 11.42 10.12 -7.77
CA THR A 106 11.08 9.84 -9.16
C THR A 106 11.18 8.35 -9.50
N ALA A 107 12.12 7.62 -8.92
CA ALA A 107 12.29 6.19 -9.19
C ALA A 107 11.09 5.39 -8.66
N ALA A 108 10.66 5.67 -7.43
CA ALA A 108 9.46 5.06 -6.86
C ALA A 108 8.19 5.46 -7.62
N ALA A 109 8.10 6.72 -8.07
CA ALA A 109 6.96 7.20 -8.83
C ALA A 109 6.84 6.50 -10.21
N ILE A 110 7.95 6.36 -10.94
CA ILE A 110 7.97 5.63 -12.22
C ILE A 110 7.54 4.18 -12.01
N LEU A 111 8.15 3.49 -11.04
CA LEU A 111 7.80 2.11 -10.71
C LEU A 111 6.30 1.98 -10.39
N ALA A 112 5.76 2.86 -9.56
CA ALA A 112 4.35 2.84 -9.19
C ALA A 112 3.42 3.06 -10.40
N ALA A 113 3.76 4.00 -11.29
CA ALA A 113 3.00 4.26 -12.51
C ALA A 113 3.01 3.04 -13.46
N GLU A 114 4.18 2.44 -13.70
CA GLU A 114 4.30 1.22 -14.52
C GLU A 114 3.44 0.07 -13.95
N GLN A 115 3.41 -0.09 -12.63
CA GLN A 115 2.56 -1.11 -11.99
C GLN A 115 1.07 -0.81 -12.11
N MET A 116 0.67 0.46 -11.99
CA MET A 116 -0.72 0.86 -12.24
C MET A 116 -1.16 0.51 -13.67
N ASP A 117 -0.34 0.81 -14.66
CA ASP A 117 -0.63 0.51 -16.07
C ASP A 117 -0.72 -0.99 -16.32
N ALA A 118 0.24 -1.77 -15.79
CA ALA A 118 0.23 -3.22 -15.90
C ALA A 118 -1.03 -3.86 -15.27
N HIS A 119 -1.44 -3.39 -14.09
CA HIS A 119 -2.66 -3.89 -13.45
C HIS A 119 -3.93 -3.43 -14.18
N THR A 120 -3.94 -2.23 -14.76
CA THR A 120 -5.04 -1.75 -15.61
C THR A 120 -5.20 -2.62 -16.86
N ALA A 121 -4.09 -2.95 -17.53
CA ALA A 121 -4.09 -3.86 -18.67
C ALA A 121 -4.64 -5.25 -18.28
N ALA A 122 -4.20 -5.80 -17.15
CA ALA A 122 -4.67 -7.09 -16.65
C ALA A 122 -6.18 -7.08 -16.30
N ILE A 123 -6.66 -6.02 -15.65
CA ILE A 123 -8.09 -5.84 -15.34
C ILE A 123 -8.91 -5.78 -16.62
N THR A 124 -8.42 -5.03 -17.61
CA THR A 124 -9.09 -4.89 -18.92
C THR A 124 -9.17 -6.23 -19.62
N ALA A 125 -8.04 -6.94 -19.75
CA ALA A 125 -7.98 -8.26 -20.37
C ALA A 125 -8.91 -9.28 -19.70
N ALA A 126 -9.02 -9.25 -18.36
CA ALA A 126 -9.91 -10.15 -17.62
C ALA A 126 -11.40 -9.77 -17.72
N THR A 127 -11.72 -8.52 -18.07
CA THR A 127 -13.10 -8.02 -18.14
C THR A 127 -13.63 -8.00 -19.58
N THR A 128 -12.75 -7.96 -20.58
CA THR A 128 -13.14 -8.02 -21.99
C THR A 128 -13.69 -9.42 -22.30
N PRO A 129 -14.99 -9.56 -22.65
CA PRO A 129 -15.51 -10.84 -23.10
C PRO A 129 -14.81 -11.22 -24.41
N ALA A 130 -14.36 -12.46 -24.53
CA ALA A 130 -13.81 -12.99 -25.78
C ALA A 130 -14.83 -12.75 -26.91
N ALA A 131 -14.49 -11.93 -27.89
CA ALA A 131 -15.35 -11.69 -29.04
C ALA A 131 -15.62 -13.04 -29.72
N PRO A 132 -16.89 -13.37 -30.09
CA PRO A 132 -17.15 -14.62 -30.78
C PRO A 132 -16.41 -14.58 -32.12
N ALA A 133 -15.51 -15.55 -32.31
CA ALA A 133 -14.79 -15.74 -33.56
C ALA A 133 -15.81 -15.81 -34.69
N ARG A 134 -15.91 -14.73 -35.49
CA ARG A 134 -16.71 -14.74 -36.71
C ARG A 134 -16.02 -15.71 -37.67
N LEU A 135 -16.55 -16.93 -37.72
CA LEU A 135 -16.37 -17.84 -38.84
C LEU A 135 -16.89 -17.12 -40.10
N VAL A 136 -16.01 -16.37 -40.76
CA VAL A 136 -16.25 -15.92 -42.12
C VAL A 136 -16.10 -17.16 -42.99
N GLY A 137 -17.23 -17.82 -43.19
CA GLY A 137 -17.38 -18.91 -44.14
C GLY A 137 -17.04 -18.42 -45.53
N ALA A 138 -16.21 -19.23 -46.20
CA ALA A 138 -15.89 -19.13 -47.60
C ALA A 138 -17.17 -19.17 -48.46
N LEU A 139 -17.26 -18.26 -49.43
CA LEU A 139 -17.93 -18.46 -50.71
C LEU A 139 -17.07 -17.82 -51.79
#